data_AF-A0AAW0US43-F1
#
_entry.id   AF-A0AAW0US43-F1
#
_cell.length_a   1.000
_cell.length_b   1.000
_cell.length_c   1.000
_cell.angle_alpha   90.00
_cell.angle_beta   90.00
_cell.angle_gamma   90.00
#
_symmetry.space_group_name_H-M   'P 1'
#
loop_
_entity.id
_entity.type
_entity.pdbx_description
1 polymer ?
#
loop_
_entity_poly.entity_id
_entity_poly.type
_entity_poly.pdbx_seq_one_letter_code
_entity_poly.pdbx_strand_id
1 'polypeptide(L)'
;MSISDPLIKELKGYILEATKTGLSEPVMDTQTFLLPLCEVLETIFRKGLNHTVHSAFGLTRRDYWSWVEKTTQMCAGLDNSYKHIVEAVANNMSVSTPQGRGRLFIRHALKNKCLHVPVETIVRMKCNSGIYEEDSIIGNEILGEIFLSLLYQCSHISFDLQLENASFLDETWQLPIYQEHELVPCMDLGVYLGHVSGRAVVVKVEEGSVAAEDNKIEIGDVIDEAFGTCIHGWRRGRVSALLRQNRGLPVSLKVIKGHYSNGTVFPGVVPLLRRLHLDIDTLEEKFRETALNESQETSLISNQLEGHVVQYYGSISVGVSGDVTHIEHAVSAVLSQNREPVTVTLVTGEIGVQALLKSNRKMLLSHSYTEISSCGRRNDLLEYFAYIAGDTSCTISLHFTCYVFRARTVEQSKEILLTLADGFHRTHWAV
;
A
#
# COMPACT_ATOMS: atom_id res chain seq x y z
N MET A 1 24.61 -26.80 -28.76
CA MET A 1 24.26 -27.00 -27.34
C MET A 1 23.30 -25.88 -26.95
N SER A 2 22.08 -26.18 -26.50
CA SER A 2 21.19 -25.12 -26.02
C SER A 2 21.76 -24.61 -24.69
N ILE A 3 22.28 -23.40 -24.68
CA ILE A 3 22.69 -22.74 -23.45
C ILE A 3 21.39 -22.41 -22.71
N SER A 4 21.08 -23.18 -21.67
CA SER A 4 19.85 -23.04 -20.87
C SER A 4 20.25 -22.87 -19.41
N ASP A 5 19.87 -21.75 -18.81
CA ASP A 5 20.06 -21.49 -17.39
C ASP A 5 18.72 -21.70 -16.63
N PRO A 6 18.70 -22.46 -15.51
CA PRO A 6 17.49 -22.68 -14.74
C PRO A 6 16.85 -21.37 -14.23
N LEU A 7 17.63 -20.35 -13.87
CA LEU A 7 17.09 -19.06 -13.39
C LEU A 7 16.38 -18.30 -14.51
N ILE A 8 16.89 -18.37 -15.75
CA ILE A 8 16.20 -17.80 -16.92
C ILE A 8 14.87 -18.51 -17.18
N LYS A 9 14.82 -19.83 -16.99
CA LYS A 9 13.60 -20.62 -17.15
C LYS A 9 12.56 -20.26 -16.08
N GLU A 10 12.98 -20.12 -14.83
CA GLU A 10 12.13 -19.67 -13.71
C GLU A 10 11.61 -18.25 -13.95
N LEU A 11 12.49 -17.30 -14.28
CA LEU A 11 12.13 -15.92 -14.60
C LEU A 11 11.09 -15.86 -15.73
N LYS A 12 11.29 -16.65 -16.79
CA LYS A 12 10.33 -16.74 -17.90
C LYS A 12 8.95 -17.22 -17.42
N GLY A 13 8.91 -18.18 -16.49
CA GLY A 13 7.68 -18.64 -15.86
C GLY A 13 6.94 -17.52 -15.13
N TYR A 14 7.65 -16.78 -14.27
CA TYR A 14 7.06 -15.68 -13.52
C TYR A 14 6.65 -14.50 -14.40
N ILE A 15 7.41 -14.15 -15.44
CA ILE A 15 7.02 -13.11 -16.41
C ILE A 15 5.75 -13.52 -17.17
N LEU A 16 5.60 -14.80 -17.52
CA LEU A 16 4.39 -15.30 -18.17
C LEU A 16 3.18 -15.20 -17.25
N GLU A 17 3.34 -15.52 -15.97
CA GLU A 17 2.29 -15.37 -14.96
C GLU A 17 1.92 -13.89 -14.76
N ALA A 18 2.91 -13.03 -14.57
CA ALA A 18 2.75 -11.59 -14.45
C ALA A 18 2.06 -10.97 -15.68
N THR A 19 2.38 -11.45 -16.88
CA THR A 19 1.75 -11.01 -18.13
C THR A 19 0.27 -11.38 -18.13
N LYS A 20 -0.09 -12.61 -17.71
CA LYS A 20 -1.49 -13.04 -17.64
C LYS A 20 -2.29 -12.20 -16.64
N THR A 21 -1.74 -11.92 -15.46
CA THR A 21 -2.36 -11.05 -14.47
C THR A 21 -2.49 -9.61 -14.98
N GLY A 22 -1.43 -9.10 -15.61
CA GLY A 22 -1.35 -7.74 -16.17
C GLY A 22 -2.33 -7.44 -17.30
N LEU A 23 -3.00 -8.45 -17.88
CA LEU A 23 -4.04 -8.26 -18.89
C LEU A 23 -5.35 -7.70 -18.30
N SER A 24 -5.62 -7.95 -17.02
CA SER A 24 -6.87 -7.54 -16.36
C SER A 24 -6.65 -6.34 -15.43
N GLU A 25 -5.55 -6.33 -14.68
CA GLU A 25 -5.25 -5.29 -13.69
C GLU A 25 -3.72 -5.16 -13.48
N PRO A 26 -3.24 -4.02 -12.96
CA PRO A 26 -1.84 -3.90 -12.57
C PRO A 26 -1.44 -4.96 -11.55
N VAL A 27 -0.21 -5.48 -11.67
CA VAL A 27 0.38 -6.39 -10.69
C VAL A 27 0.73 -5.60 -9.43
N MET A 28 0.16 -5.98 -8.29
CA MET A 28 0.35 -5.34 -6.99
C MET A 28 1.27 -6.19 -6.09
N ASP A 29 1.50 -5.73 -4.85
CA ASP A 29 2.32 -6.46 -3.88
C ASP A 29 1.69 -7.75 -3.33
N THR A 30 0.37 -7.93 -3.52
CA THR A 30 -0.38 -9.07 -2.97
C THR A 30 -0.32 -10.32 -3.84
N GLN A 31 0.18 -10.21 -5.07
CA GLN A 31 0.31 -11.32 -6.00
C GLN A 31 1.40 -12.30 -5.53
N THR A 32 1.02 -13.57 -5.37
CA THR A 32 1.88 -14.62 -4.81
C THR A 32 3.16 -14.89 -5.62
N PHE A 33 3.15 -14.63 -6.93
CA PHE A 33 4.32 -14.78 -7.79
C PHE A 33 5.31 -13.61 -7.73
N LEU A 34 4.93 -12.46 -7.15
CA LEU A 34 5.79 -11.26 -7.18
C LEU A 34 7.03 -11.42 -6.30
N LEU A 35 6.88 -12.01 -5.11
CA LEU A 35 8.00 -12.29 -4.22
C LEU A 35 9.05 -13.20 -4.90
N PRO A 36 8.69 -14.38 -5.44
CA PRO A 36 9.67 -15.23 -6.09
C PRO A 36 10.20 -14.63 -7.41
N LEU A 37 9.41 -13.82 -8.13
CA LEU A 37 9.91 -13.04 -9.27
C LEU A 37 11.05 -12.10 -8.84
N CYS A 38 10.85 -11.33 -7.78
CA CYS A 38 11.86 -10.41 -7.23
C CYS A 38 13.11 -11.14 -6.74
N GLU A 39 12.94 -12.29 -6.07
CA GLU A 39 14.05 -13.14 -5.60
C GLU A 39 14.86 -13.71 -6.75
N VAL A 40 14.22 -14.21 -7.81
CA VAL A 40 14.92 -14.71 -9.00
C VAL A 40 15.68 -13.58 -9.70
N LEU A 41 15.09 -12.39 -9.81
CA LEU A 41 15.79 -11.22 -10.35
C LEU A 41 17.03 -10.86 -9.53
N GLU A 42 16.91 -10.75 -8.20
CA GLU A 42 18.07 -10.51 -7.31
C GLU A 42 19.12 -11.61 -7.46
N THR A 43 18.71 -12.87 -7.56
CA THR A 43 19.61 -14.02 -7.72
C THR A 43 20.38 -13.94 -9.04
N ILE A 44 19.70 -13.59 -10.14
CA ILE A 44 20.36 -13.36 -11.44
C ILE A 44 21.36 -12.21 -11.35
N PHE A 45 21.00 -11.09 -10.71
CA PHE A 45 21.89 -9.94 -10.52
C PHE A 45 23.11 -10.24 -9.64
N ARG A 46 23.05 -11.25 -8.77
CA ARG A 46 24.21 -11.65 -7.95
C ARG A 46 25.02 -12.78 -8.54
N LYS A 47 24.46 -13.58 -9.44
CA LYS A 47 25.14 -14.75 -9.99
C LYS A 47 26.41 -14.33 -10.73
N GLY A 48 27.56 -14.81 -10.24
CA GLY A 48 28.89 -14.49 -10.78
C GLY A 48 29.30 -13.03 -10.62
N LEU A 49 28.70 -12.28 -9.69
CA LEU A 49 29.12 -10.91 -9.40
C LEU A 49 30.45 -10.91 -8.63
N ASN A 50 31.41 -10.11 -9.08
CA ASN A 50 32.68 -9.92 -8.38
C ASN A 50 32.48 -9.05 -7.12
N HIS A 51 32.23 -9.71 -5.99
CA HIS A 51 31.90 -9.05 -4.71
C HIS A 51 33.06 -8.30 -4.06
N THR A 52 34.29 -8.54 -4.49
CA THR A 52 35.49 -8.00 -3.85
C THR A 52 36.16 -6.97 -4.73
N VAL A 53 36.27 -5.74 -4.25
CA VAL A 53 37.07 -4.71 -4.92
C VAL A 53 38.08 -4.12 -3.95
N HIS A 54 39.34 -4.08 -4.41
CA HIS A 54 40.41 -3.39 -3.71
C HIS A 54 40.18 -1.88 -3.80
N SER A 55 40.06 -1.24 -2.64
CA SER A 55 40.02 0.21 -2.51
C SER A 55 41.23 0.71 -1.72
N ALA A 56 41.49 2.01 -1.74
CA ALA A 56 42.54 2.64 -0.93
C ALA A 56 42.37 2.40 0.58
N PHE A 57 41.17 1.99 1.03
CA PHE A 57 40.84 1.70 2.42
C PHE A 57 40.70 0.19 2.72
N GLY A 58 41.13 -0.68 1.81
CA GLY A 58 41.07 -2.14 1.95
C GLY A 58 40.03 -2.81 1.04
N LEU A 59 39.70 -4.08 1.36
CA LEU A 59 38.65 -4.83 0.64
C LEU A 59 37.27 -4.25 0.96
N THR A 60 36.56 -3.82 -0.09
CA THR A 60 35.15 -3.41 0.02
C THR A 60 34.26 -4.47 -0.60
N ARG A 61 33.20 -4.86 0.12
CA ARG A 61 32.19 -5.79 -0.39
C ARG A 61 31.18 -5.01 -1.22
N ARG A 62 31.06 -5.36 -2.50
CA ARG A 62 30.07 -4.80 -3.42
C ARG A 62 28.89 -5.74 -3.58
N ASP A 63 27.75 -5.15 -3.88
CA ASP A 63 26.55 -5.84 -4.32
C ASP A 63 26.11 -5.28 -5.67
N TYR A 64 25.10 -5.88 -6.30
CA TYR A 64 24.68 -5.51 -7.65
C TYR A 64 24.22 -4.04 -7.75
N TRP A 65 23.69 -3.47 -6.67
CA TRP A 65 23.39 -2.05 -6.61
C TRP A 65 24.59 -1.15 -6.96
N SER A 66 25.81 -1.55 -6.56
CA SER A 66 27.01 -0.72 -6.75
C SER A 66 27.35 -0.46 -8.22
N TRP A 67 27.00 -1.36 -9.14
CA TRP A 67 27.19 -1.11 -10.57
C TRP A 67 25.95 -0.47 -11.20
N VAL A 68 24.74 -0.81 -10.73
CA VAL A 68 23.49 -0.16 -11.16
C VAL A 68 23.59 1.35 -10.93
N GLU A 69 24.00 1.78 -9.74
CA GLU A 69 24.21 3.19 -9.41
C GLU A 69 25.18 3.88 -10.38
N LYS A 70 26.29 3.20 -10.72
CA LYS A 70 27.32 3.73 -11.63
C LYS A 70 26.87 3.81 -13.08
N THR A 71 25.89 3.01 -13.53
CA THR A 71 25.43 3.05 -14.93
C THR A 71 25.01 4.46 -15.37
N THR A 72 24.43 5.25 -14.45
CA THR A 72 24.03 6.65 -14.69
C THR A 72 25.20 7.55 -15.11
N GLN A 73 26.43 7.22 -14.68
CA GLN A 73 27.67 7.93 -15.00
C GLN A 73 28.35 7.37 -16.26
N MET A 74 28.05 6.12 -16.63
CA MET A 74 28.70 5.42 -17.74
C MET A 74 28.10 5.77 -19.10
N CYS A 75 26.84 6.20 -19.15
CA CYS A 75 26.15 6.52 -20.39
C CYS A 75 25.38 7.84 -20.28
N ALA A 76 25.84 8.88 -20.99
CA ALA A 76 25.25 10.21 -20.95
C ALA A 76 23.80 10.24 -21.49
N GLY A 77 23.48 9.36 -22.45
CA GLY A 77 22.19 9.28 -23.16
C GLY A 77 21.09 8.48 -22.46
N LEU A 78 21.27 8.05 -21.22
CA LEU A 78 20.25 7.30 -20.48
C LEU A 78 19.00 8.14 -20.20
N ASP A 79 17.85 7.47 -20.21
CA ASP A 79 16.54 8.03 -19.90
C ASP A 79 16.56 8.77 -18.54
N ASN A 80 15.97 9.96 -18.51
CA ASN A 80 15.89 10.79 -17.30
C ASN A 80 15.06 10.11 -16.19
N SER A 81 14.05 9.31 -16.55
CA SER A 81 13.24 8.53 -15.60
C SER A 81 14.10 7.52 -14.85
N TYR A 82 14.99 6.80 -15.55
CA TYR A 82 15.92 5.86 -14.95
C TYR A 82 16.90 6.56 -14.01
N LYS A 83 17.48 7.70 -14.42
CA LYS A 83 18.38 8.50 -13.57
C LYS A 83 17.69 8.95 -12.28
N HIS A 84 16.44 9.43 -12.39
CA HIS A 84 15.65 9.85 -11.24
C HIS A 84 15.38 8.69 -10.26
N ILE A 85 15.09 7.49 -10.78
CA ILE A 85 14.90 6.29 -9.95
C ILE A 85 16.19 5.94 -9.19
N VAL A 86 17.33 5.96 -9.87
CA VAL A 86 18.62 5.67 -9.23
C VAL A 86 18.92 6.67 -8.12
N GLU A 87 18.68 7.96 -8.37
CA GLU A 87 18.84 9.01 -7.36
C GLU A 87 17.86 8.85 -6.19
N ALA A 88 16.58 8.57 -6.47
CA ALA A 88 15.57 8.33 -5.44
C ALA A 88 15.94 7.14 -4.54
N VAL A 89 16.41 6.04 -5.13
CA VAL A 89 16.87 4.86 -4.39
C VAL A 89 18.15 5.14 -3.60
N ALA A 90 19.10 5.91 -4.16
CA ALA A 90 20.34 6.28 -3.49
C ALA A 90 20.11 7.20 -2.27
N ASN A 91 19.12 8.08 -2.35
CA ASN A 91 18.76 9.03 -1.30
C ASN A 91 17.66 8.50 -0.34
N ASN A 92 17.10 7.32 -0.60
CA ASN A 92 16.09 6.73 0.28
C ASN A 92 16.69 6.39 1.65
N MET A 93 16.02 6.84 2.71
CA MET A 93 16.46 6.71 4.11
C MET A 93 15.94 5.45 4.80
N SER A 94 14.94 4.76 4.23
CA SER A 94 14.36 3.53 4.77
C SER A 94 15.25 2.31 4.51
N VAL A 95 16.19 2.39 3.57
CA VAL A 95 17.17 1.33 3.27
C VAL A 95 18.60 1.82 3.45
N SER A 96 19.45 1.00 4.04
CA SER A 96 20.81 1.36 4.42
C SER A 96 21.89 0.50 3.76
N THR A 97 21.56 -0.72 3.35
CA THR A 97 22.53 -1.66 2.76
C THR A 97 22.51 -1.59 1.22
N PRO A 98 23.62 -1.93 0.55
CA PRO A 98 23.63 -2.08 -0.91
C PRO A 98 22.60 -3.11 -1.42
N GLN A 99 22.36 -4.17 -0.64
CA GLN A 99 21.34 -5.17 -0.91
C GLN A 99 19.93 -4.57 -0.88
N GLY A 100 19.55 -3.90 0.21
CA GLY A 100 18.24 -3.26 0.34
C GLY A 100 18.01 -2.18 -0.71
N ARG A 101 19.04 -1.38 -1.03
CA ARG A 101 18.97 -0.44 -2.17
C ARG A 101 18.75 -1.15 -3.49
N GLY A 102 19.47 -2.25 -3.74
CA GLY A 102 19.28 -3.08 -4.93
C GLY A 102 17.86 -3.64 -5.04
N ARG A 103 17.27 -4.07 -3.93
CA ARG A 103 15.89 -4.59 -3.87
C ARG A 103 14.87 -3.49 -4.12
N LEU A 104 15.05 -2.33 -3.49
CA LEU A 104 14.22 -1.14 -3.71
C LEU A 104 14.29 -0.67 -5.17
N PHE A 105 15.49 -0.72 -5.77
CA PHE A 105 15.70 -0.44 -7.19
C PHE A 105 14.90 -1.38 -8.08
N ILE A 106 14.96 -2.70 -7.86
CA ILE A 106 14.18 -3.67 -8.64
C ILE A 106 12.69 -3.30 -8.60
N ARG A 107 12.13 -3.00 -7.42
CA ARG A 107 10.73 -2.58 -7.28
C ARG A 107 10.42 -1.31 -8.06
N HIS A 108 11.26 -0.28 -7.93
CA HIS A 108 11.09 0.96 -8.71
C HIS A 108 11.17 0.70 -10.21
N ALA A 109 12.12 -0.12 -10.65
CA ALA A 109 12.38 -0.37 -12.05
C ALA A 109 11.30 -1.25 -12.71
N LEU A 110 10.65 -2.14 -11.94
CA LEU A 110 9.44 -2.85 -12.37
C LEU A 110 8.27 -1.87 -12.53
N LYS A 111 7.98 -1.05 -11.51
CA LYS A 111 6.90 -0.04 -11.55
C LYS A 111 7.06 0.95 -12.71
N ASN A 112 8.29 1.36 -12.99
CA ASN A 112 8.61 2.34 -14.04
C ASN A 112 9.09 1.70 -15.35
N LYS A 113 8.98 0.38 -15.50
CA LYS A 113 9.26 -0.35 -16.75
C LYS A 113 10.69 -0.18 -17.29
N CYS A 114 11.66 0.11 -16.42
CA CYS A 114 13.03 0.45 -16.81
C CYS A 114 14.08 -0.57 -16.33
N LEU A 115 13.67 -1.76 -15.87
CA LEU A 115 14.59 -2.78 -15.34
C LEU A 115 15.62 -3.26 -16.38
N HIS A 116 15.29 -3.19 -17.67
CA HIS A 116 16.18 -3.55 -18.78
C HIS A 116 17.36 -2.57 -18.94
N VAL A 117 17.18 -1.28 -18.59
CA VAL A 117 18.14 -0.20 -18.86
C VAL A 117 19.56 -0.46 -18.33
N PRO A 118 19.78 -0.81 -17.04
CA PRO A 118 21.12 -1.11 -16.54
C PRO A 118 21.75 -2.33 -17.20
N VAL A 119 20.94 -3.36 -17.48
CA VAL A 119 21.40 -4.61 -18.10
C VAL A 119 21.78 -4.37 -19.56
N GLU A 120 20.96 -3.64 -20.29
CA GLU A 120 21.24 -3.22 -21.66
C GLU A 120 22.56 -2.46 -21.75
N THR A 121 22.78 -1.52 -20.82
CA THR A 121 24.01 -0.73 -20.74
C THR A 121 25.23 -1.64 -20.59
N ILE A 122 25.20 -2.60 -19.66
CA ILE A 122 26.33 -3.51 -19.44
C ILE A 122 26.54 -4.47 -20.61
N VAL A 123 25.47 -5.10 -21.09
CA VAL A 123 25.54 -6.14 -22.13
C VAL A 123 25.95 -5.52 -23.48
N ARG A 124 25.33 -4.41 -23.89
CA ARG A 124 25.55 -3.82 -25.22
C ARG A 124 26.78 -2.92 -25.30
N MET A 125 27.10 -2.17 -24.25
CA MET A 125 28.31 -1.32 -24.25
C MET A 125 29.57 -2.11 -23.88
N LYS A 126 29.45 -3.43 -23.60
CA LYS A 126 30.55 -4.33 -23.21
C LYS A 126 31.37 -3.80 -22.03
N CYS A 127 30.74 -3.06 -21.12
CA CYS A 127 31.38 -2.48 -19.94
C CYS A 127 31.37 -3.42 -18.72
N ASN A 128 31.17 -4.72 -18.97
CA ASN A 128 31.14 -5.77 -17.97
C ASN A 128 32.51 -6.19 -17.42
N SER A 129 33.61 -5.67 -17.99
CA SER A 129 34.97 -6.11 -17.64
C SER A 129 35.24 -5.99 -16.13
N GLY A 130 35.43 -7.15 -15.48
CA GLY A 130 35.70 -7.25 -14.06
C GLY A 130 34.49 -7.05 -13.13
N ILE A 131 33.27 -6.87 -13.66
CA ILE A 131 32.04 -6.79 -12.85
C ILE A 131 31.46 -8.18 -12.62
N TYR A 132 31.30 -8.97 -13.69
CA TYR A 132 30.80 -10.34 -13.62
C TYR A 132 31.78 -11.36 -14.22
N GLU A 133 31.71 -12.60 -13.74
CA GLU A 133 32.36 -13.78 -14.34
C GLU A 133 31.77 -14.08 -15.73
N GLU A 134 32.60 -14.54 -16.67
CA GLU A 134 32.22 -14.74 -18.09
C GLU A 134 31.16 -15.83 -18.31
N ASP A 135 31.02 -16.77 -17.37
CA ASP A 135 30.03 -17.86 -17.39
C ASP A 135 28.72 -17.51 -16.66
N SER A 136 28.64 -16.34 -16.02
CA SER A 136 27.43 -15.84 -15.41
C SER A 136 26.38 -15.40 -16.44
N ILE A 137 25.13 -15.19 -16.01
CA ILE A 137 24.05 -14.79 -16.90
C ILE A 137 24.33 -13.42 -17.56
N ILE A 138 24.79 -12.44 -16.79
CA ILE A 138 25.12 -11.09 -17.30
C ILE A 138 26.49 -11.08 -17.97
N GLY A 139 27.43 -11.91 -17.48
CA GLY A 139 28.75 -12.20 -18.05
C GLY A 139 28.74 -12.67 -19.49
N ASN A 140 27.89 -13.65 -19.75
CA ASN A 140 27.89 -14.42 -20.98
C ASN A 140 27.12 -13.70 -22.10
N GLU A 141 27.72 -13.62 -23.28
CA GLU A 141 27.14 -12.92 -24.44
C GLU A 141 25.76 -13.44 -24.85
N ILE A 142 25.53 -14.76 -24.79
CA ILE A 142 24.27 -15.37 -25.22
C ILE A 142 23.23 -15.28 -24.10
N LEU A 143 23.59 -15.65 -22.86
CA LEU A 143 22.66 -15.58 -21.73
C LEU A 143 22.24 -14.14 -21.42
N GLY A 144 23.15 -13.18 -21.57
CA GLY A 144 22.90 -11.75 -21.35
C GLY A 144 21.84 -11.21 -22.30
N GLU A 145 21.90 -11.56 -23.58
CA GLU A 145 20.88 -11.17 -24.58
C GLU A 145 19.53 -11.86 -24.33
N ILE A 146 19.52 -13.13 -23.89
CA ILE A 146 18.29 -13.83 -23.53
C ILE A 146 17.64 -13.17 -22.30
N PHE A 147 18.43 -12.85 -21.28
CA PHE A 147 17.96 -12.17 -20.08
C PHE A 147 17.44 -10.77 -20.41
N LEU A 148 18.17 -9.99 -21.20
CA LEU A 148 17.75 -8.68 -21.66
C LEU A 148 16.42 -8.74 -22.43
N SER A 149 16.24 -9.74 -23.30
CA SER A 149 14.98 -9.97 -24.01
C SER A 149 13.81 -10.22 -23.07
N LEU A 150 14.02 -10.97 -21.98
CA LEU A 150 13.00 -11.16 -20.93
C LEU A 150 12.68 -9.87 -20.19
N LEU A 151 13.68 -9.04 -19.88
CA LEU A 151 13.45 -7.74 -19.23
C LEU A 151 12.67 -6.77 -20.11
N TYR A 152 12.86 -6.80 -21.43
CA TYR A 152 11.99 -6.07 -22.35
C TYR A 152 10.55 -6.57 -22.31
N GLN A 153 10.33 -7.90 -22.26
CA GLN A 153 8.97 -8.43 -22.05
C GLN A 153 8.36 -7.95 -20.73
N CYS A 154 9.15 -7.93 -19.67
CA CYS A 154 8.74 -7.41 -18.36
C CYS A 154 8.35 -5.92 -18.41
N SER A 155 8.99 -5.11 -19.26
CA SER A 155 8.66 -3.69 -19.44
C SER A 155 7.25 -3.44 -20.01
N HIS A 156 6.62 -4.44 -20.62
CA HIS A 156 5.24 -4.32 -21.11
C HIS A 156 4.20 -4.54 -20.00
N ILE A 157 4.60 -5.05 -18.83
CA ILE A 157 3.69 -5.37 -17.73
C ILE A 157 3.48 -4.12 -16.87
N SER A 158 2.24 -3.87 -16.45
CA SER A 158 1.92 -2.78 -15.52
C SER A 158 2.05 -3.28 -14.09
N PHE A 159 2.94 -2.67 -13.31
CA PHE A 159 3.08 -2.94 -11.89
C PHE A 159 2.63 -1.71 -11.09
N ASP A 160 1.85 -1.91 -10.04
CA ASP A 160 1.52 -0.88 -9.06
C ASP A 160 1.99 -1.32 -7.66
N LEU A 161 3.28 -1.10 -7.41
CA LEU A 161 3.95 -1.50 -6.18
C LEU A 161 3.99 -0.36 -5.18
N GLN A 162 3.83 -0.67 -3.89
CA GLN A 162 3.97 0.26 -2.78
C GLN A 162 5.46 0.45 -2.45
N LEU A 163 6.04 1.50 -3.02
CA LEU A 163 7.48 1.76 -2.94
C LEU A 163 7.94 2.28 -1.57
N GLU A 164 7.03 2.84 -0.78
CA GLU A 164 7.29 3.34 0.58
C GLU A 164 7.52 2.22 1.58
N ASN A 165 6.94 1.04 1.34
CA ASN A 165 7.13 -0.15 2.15
C ASN A 165 8.50 -0.79 1.87
N ALA A 166 9.56 -0.08 2.29
CA ALA A 166 10.95 -0.39 1.96
C ALA A 166 11.81 -0.71 3.18
N SER A 167 11.34 -0.38 4.40
CA SER A 167 12.13 -0.40 5.64
C SER A 167 12.79 -1.75 5.91
N PHE A 168 12.18 -2.87 5.50
CA PHE A 168 12.68 -4.24 5.72
C PHE A 168 13.41 -4.86 4.53
N LEU A 169 13.60 -4.11 3.43
CA LEU A 169 14.28 -4.64 2.24
C LEU A 169 15.77 -4.92 2.50
N ASP A 170 16.38 -4.31 3.51
CA ASP A 170 17.74 -4.67 3.93
C ASP A 170 17.82 -6.14 4.38
N GLU A 171 16.78 -6.69 4.99
CA GLU A 171 16.75 -8.05 5.52
C GLU A 171 16.01 -9.04 4.64
N THR A 172 14.84 -8.69 4.11
CA THR A 172 13.93 -9.64 3.46
C THR A 172 13.18 -9.06 2.27
N TRP A 173 12.78 -9.91 1.32
CA TRP A 173 11.82 -9.57 0.27
C TRP A 173 10.38 -9.59 0.74
N GLN A 174 10.11 -10.28 1.86
CA GLN A 174 8.78 -10.31 2.45
C GLN A 174 8.38 -8.90 2.90
N LEU A 175 7.26 -8.43 2.37
CA LEU A 175 6.73 -7.13 2.72
C LEU A 175 5.74 -7.26 3.88
N PRO A 176 5.88 -6.44 4.92
CA PRO A 176 4.89 -6.38 5.97
C PRO A 176 3.65 -5.61 5.49
N ILE A 177 2.58 -5.64 6.29
CA ILE A 177 1.47 -4.71 6.11
C ILE A 177 1.96 -3.31 6.51
N TYR A 178 1.69 -2.34 5.65
CA TYR A 178 2.12 -0.95 5.82
C TYR A 178 0.91 -0.04 5.71
N GLN A 179 0.63 0.69 6.78
CA GLN A 179 -0.58 1.50 6.92
C GLN A 179 -0.22 2.94 7.25
N GLU A 180 -1.02 3.87 6.73
CA GLU A 180 -0.94 5.27 7.06
C GLU A 180 -2.13 5.63 7.96
N HIS A 181 -1.86 6.32 9.05
CA HIS A 181 -2.84 6.73 10.03
C HIS A 181 -2.72 8.22 10.29
N GLU A 182 -3.86 8.90 10.29
CA GLU A 182 -3.98 10.24 10.83
C GLU A 182 -4.81 10.15 12.12
N LEU A 183 -4.20 10.54 13.23
CA LEU A 183 -4.82 10.54 14.55
C LEU A 183 -5.12 11.96 14.99
N VAL A 184 -6.11 12.09 15.87
CA VAL A 184 -6.55 13.39 16.37
C VAL A 184 -5.41 14.14 17.08
N PRO A 185 -5.43 15.47 17.05
CA PRO A 185 -4.49 16.27 17.81
C PRO A 185 -4.46 15.88 19.28
N CYS A 186 -3.27 15.56 19.78
CA CYS A 186 -3.10 15.14 21.17
C CYS A 186 -1.82 15.71 21.79
N MET A 187 -1.81 15.78 23.13
CA MET A 187 -0.63 16.17 23.91
C MET A 187 0.27 14.98 24.20
N ASP A 188 -0.35 13.81 24.36
CA ASP A 188 0.30 12.52 24.47
C ASP A 188 -0.48 11.51 23.63
N LEU A 189 0.27 10.71 22.87
CA LEU A 189 -0.27 9.67 22.01
C LEU A 189 -0.59 8.40 22.82
N GLY A 190 0.05 8.21 23.98
CA GLY A 190 -0.08 7.00 24.79
C GLY A 190 0.69 5.79 24.25
N VAL A 191 1.73 6.02 23.45
CA VAL A 191 2.59 4.97 22.85
C VAL A 191 3.97 4.99 23.47
N TYR A 192 4.44 3.82 23.90
CA TYR A 192 5.80 3.62 24.40
C TYR A 192 6.62 2.91 23.33
N LEU A 193 7.75 3.51 22.96
CA LEU A 193 8.61 3.04 21.88
C LEU A 193 9.93 2.44 22.41
N GLY A 194 10.15 1.15 22.13
CA GLY A 194 11.45 0.50 22.20
C GLY A 194 12.28 0.84 20.97
N HIS A 195 13.57 1.09 21.15
CA HIS A 195 14.47 1.44 20.02
C HIS A 195 15.51 0.34 19.82
N VAL A 196 15.50 -0.28 18.65
CA VAL A 196 16.37 -1.40 18.33
C VAL A 196 16.73 -1.39 16.84
N SER A 197 18.02 -1.59 16.53
CA SER A 197 18.52 -1.57 15.15
C SER A 197 18.10 -0.33 14.33
N GLY A 198 17.99 0.83 14.96
CA GLY A 198 17.56 2.06 14.30
C GLY A 198 16.04 2.16 14.04
N ARG A 199 15.24 1.19 14.48
CA ARG A 199 13.77 1.20 14.35
C ARG A 199 13.11 1.51 15.69
N ALA A 200 11.96 2.20 15.63
CA ALA A 200 11.10 2.49 16.77
C ALA A 200 9.93 1.48 16.79
N VAL A 201 9.94 0.57 17.77
CA VAL A 201 8.96 -0.50 17.91
C VAL A 201 8.02 -0.18 19.07
N VAL A 202 6.73 -0.36 18.89
CA VAL A 202 5.72 -0.19 19.94
C VAL A 202 5.87 -1.31 20.96
N VAL A 203 6.17 -0.96 22.21
CA VAL A 203 6.32 -1.94 23.31
C VAL A 203 5.15 -1.90 24.28
N LYS A 204 4.38 -0.80 24.29
CA LYS A 204 3.18 -0.65 25.10
C LYS A 204 2.30 0.43 24.48
N VAL A 205 0.99 0.21 24.52
CA VAL A 205 -0.04 1.20 24.24
C VAL A 205 -0.85 1.40 25.53
N GLU A 206 -1.14 2.65 25.89
CA GLU A 206 -1.87 2.99 27.11
C GLU A 206 -3.38 2.88 26.88
N GLU A 207 -4.08 2.15 27.75
CA GLU A 207 -5.53 1.99 27.67
C GLU A 207 -6.24 3.35 27.75
N GLY A 208 -7.23 3.57 26.87
CA GLY A 208 -7.96 4.84 26.78
C GLY A 208 -7.16 6.00 26.18
N SER A 209 -5.97 5.75 25.64
CA SER A 209 -5.22 6.74 24.86
C SER A 209 -5.66 6.77 23.39
N VAL A 210 -5.31 7.85 22.68
CA VAL A 210 -5.58 8.01 21.24
C VAL A 210 -5.00 6.86 20.41
N ALA A 211 -3.87 6.29 20.81
CA ALA A 211 -3.30 5.13 20.10
C ALA A 211 -4.00 3.80 20.39
N ALA A 212 -4.74 3.70 21.51
CA ALA A 212 -5.54 2.52 21.82
C ALA A 212 -6.89 2.53 21.09
N GLU A 213 -7.28 3.66 20.51
CA GLU A 213 -8.51 3.77 19.73
C GLU A 213 -8.38 3.05 18.38
N ASP A 214 -9.42 2.30 18.00
CA ASP A 214 -9.57 1.60 16.72
C ASP A 214 -8.47 0.57 16.36
N ASN A 215 -7.65 0.10 17.30
CA ASN A 215 -6.54 -0.85 17.06
C ASN A 215 -5.58 -0.41 15.93
N LYS A 216 -5.49 0.90 15.66
CA LYS A 216 -4.60 1.45 14.64
C LYS A 216 -3.12 1.21 14.98
N ILE A 217 -2.79 1.19 16.27
CA ILE A 217 -1.43 0.94 16.76
C ILE A 217 -1.46 -0.20 17.77
N GLU A 218 -0.62 -1.21 17.55
CA GLU A 218 -0.54 -2.40 18.41
C GLU A 218 0.88 -2.63 18.93
N ILE A 219 0.99 -3.40 20.01
CA ILE A 219 2.30 -3.82 20.53
C ILE A 219 2.99 -4.70 19.49
N GLY A 220 4.23 -4.38 19.15
CA GLY A 220 5.02 -5.08 18.13
C GLY A 220 5.07 -4.37 16.78
N ASP A 221 4.23 -3.35 16.57
CA ASP A 221 4.27 -2.50 15.38
C ASP A 221 5.55 -1.66 15.32
N VAL A 222 5.98 -1.31 14.12
CA VAL A 222 7.12 -0.42 13.88
C VAL A 222 6.65 0.90 13.29
N ILE A 223 7.01 2.01 13.95
CA ILE A 223 6.76 3.35 13.41
C ILE A 223 7.88 3.68 12.43
N ASP A 224 7.56 3.76 11.15
CA ASP A 224 8.53 4.01 10.07
C ASP A 224 8.62 5.50 9.71
N GLU A 225 7.47 6.18 9.72
CA GLU A 225 7.34 7.62 9.46
C GLU A 225 6.48 8.29 10.53
N ALA A 226 6.85 9.50 10.94
CA ALA A 226 6.03 10.35 11.78
C ALA A 226 6.09 11.81 11.28
N PHE A 227 4.93 12.45 11.15
CA PHE A 227 4.79 13.82 10.65
C PHE A 227 5.54 14.06 9.33
N GLY A 228 5.33 13.19 8.33
CA GLY A 228 5.99 13.32 7.02
C GLY A 228 7.49 12.97 7.02
N THR A 229 8.06 12.52 8.15
CA THR A 229 9.50 12.32 8.30
C THR A 229 9.82 10.86 8.59
N CYS A 230 10.64 10.24 7.74
CA CYS A 230 11.20 8.91 7.99
C CYS A 230 12.10 8.94 9.23
N ILE A 231 11.77 8.10 10.22
CA ILE A 231 12.49 8.02 11.50
C ILE A 231 13.44 6.82 11.58
N HIS A 232 13.59 6.07 10.48
CA HIS A 232 14.56 4.99 10.38
C HIS A 232 15.99 5.50 10.67
N GLY A 233 16.73 4.76 11.50
CA GLY A 233 18.07 5.11 11.95
C GLY A 233 18.12 6.22 13.00
N TRP A 234 16.99 6.79 13.42
CA TRP A 234 16.98 7.85 14.43
C TRP A 234 17.24 7.30 15.83
N ARG A 235 17.92 8.11 16.65
CA ARG A 235 18.09 7.83 18.08
C ARG A 235 16.80 8.17 18.82
N ARG A 236 16.52 7.44 19.92
CA ARG A 236 15.34 7.64 20.80
C ARG A 236 15.04 9.10 21.13
N GLY A 237 16.05 9.86 21.54
CA GLY A 237 15.87 11.27 21.91
C GLY A 237 15.36 12.16 20.78
N ARG A 238 15.69 11.84 19.51
CA ARG A 238 15.27 12.59 18.33
C ARG A 238 13.81 12.29 17.97
N VAL A 239 13.39 11.03 18.06
CA VAL A 239 11.98 10.63 17.88
C VAL A 239 11.11 11.30 18.93
N SER A 240 11.51 11.26 20.21
CA SER A 240 10.79 11.95 21.27
C SER A 240 10.77 13.48 21.11
N ALA A 241 11.82 14.07 20.53
CA ALA A 241 11.84 15.50 20.24
C ALA A 241 10.85 15.87 19.13
N LEU A 242 10.76 15.05 18.07
CA LEU A 242 9.79 15.23 16.98
C LEU A 242 8.35 15.21 17.50
N LEU A 243 8.00 14.22 18.33
CA LEU A 243 6.67 14.13 18.96
C LEU A 243 6.37 15.35 19.84
N ARG A 244 7.35 15.85 20.59
CA ARG A 244 7.17 17.06 21.42
C ARG A 244 6.99 18.34 20.61
N GLN A 245 7.69 18.46 19.48
CA GLN A 245 7.62 19.63 18.61
C GLN A 245 6.27 19.78 17.92
N ASN A 246 5.59 18.65 17.67
CA ASN A 246 4.30 18.61 16.98
C ASN A 246 3.12 18.36 17.94
N ARG A 247 3.26 18.71 19.21
CA ARG A 247 2.18 18.58 20.20
C ARG A 247 0.97 19.43 19.82
N GLY A 248 -0.22 18.85 19.95
CA GLY A 248 -1.48 19.53 19.62
C GLY A 248 -1.73 19.70 18.12
N LEU A 249 -0.93 19.07 17.25
CA LEU A 249 -1.21 18.92 15.83
C LEU A 249 -1.75 17.51 15.54
N PRO A 250 -2.50 17.30 14.44
CA PRO A 250 -2.87 15.97 13.98
C PRO A 250 -1.62 15.09 13.83
N VAL A 251 -1.71 13.85 14.29
CA VAL A 251 -0.57 12.93 14.31
C VAL A 251 -0.64 12.03 13.08
N SER A 252 0.15 12.34 12.06
CA SER A 252 0.34 11.48 10.88
C SER A 252 1.47 10.47 11.15
N LEU A 253 1.15 9.19 11.01
CA LEU A 253 2.08 8.07 11.20
C LEU A 253 1.98 7.11 10.02
N LYS A 254 3.13 6.59 9.60
CA LYS A 254 3.18 5.39 8.77
C LYS A 254 3.74 4.23 9.59
N VAL A 255 2.93 3.20 9.70
CA VAL A 255 3.12 2.08 10.62
C VAL A 255 3.28 0.80 9.82
N ILE A 256 4.31 0.05 10.18
CA ILE A 256 4.52 -1.31 9.73
C ILE A 256 3.94 -2.25 10.79
N LYS A 257 2.95 -3.04 10.42
CA LYS A 257 2.32 -3.98 11.35
C LYS A 257 3.26 -5.10 11.73
N GLY A 258 3.22 -5.49 13.00
CA GLY A 258 4.00 -6.62 13.54
C GLY A 258 3.56 -8.00 13.02
N HIS A 259 2.46 -8.07 12.27
CA HIS A 259 1.84 -9.29 11.78
C HIS A 259 1.25 -9.12 10.37
N TYR A 260 0.86 -10.26 9.77
CA TYR A 260 0.06 -10.30 8.54
C TYR A 260 -1.45 -10.35 8.87
N SER A 261 -2.32 -10.24 7.86
CA SER A 261 -3.78 -10.16 8.04
C SER A 261 -4.41 -11.39 8.68
N ASN A 262 -3.71 -12.53 8.66
CA ASN A 262 -4.12 -13.78 9.33
C ASN A 262 -3.66 -13.85 10.80
N GLY A 263 -3.04 -12.79 11.32
CA GLY A 263 -2.49 -12.72 12.67
C GLY A 263 -1.12 -13.38 12.86
N THR A 264 -0.53 -14.01 11.83
CA THR A 264 0.82 -14.59 11.98
C THR A 264 1.85 -13.48 12.01
N VAL A 265 2.80 -13.56 12.95
CA VAL A 265 3.84 -12.55 13.14
C VAL A 265 4.70 -12.40 11.88
N PHE A 266 4.98 -11.16 11.50
CA PHE A 266 5.84 -10.87 10.38
C PHE A 266 7.29 -11.30 10.72
N PRO A 267 7.91 -12.20 9.94
CA PRO A 267 9.23 -12.74 10.30
C PRO A 267 10.33 -11.67 10.44
N GLY A 268 10.23 -10.56 9.70
CA GLY A 268 11.20 -9.47 9.75
C GLY A 268 11.25 -8.75 11.11
N VAL A 269 10.15 -8.69 11.86
CA VAL A 269 10.13 -8.03 13.18
C VAL A 269 10.61 -8.94 14.32
N VAL A 270 10.58 -10.26 14.14
CA VAL A 270 10.95 -11.25 15.18
C VAL A 270 12.30 -10.94 15.86
N PRO A 271 13.40 -10.63 15.14
CA PRO A 271 14.66 -10.27 15.77
C PRO A 271 14.60 -8.99 16.62
N LEU A 272 13.73 -8.04 16.25
CA LEU A 272 13.51 -6.80 16.98
C LEU A 272 12.75 -7.07 18.28
N LEU A 273 11.67 -7.84 18.20
CA LEU A 273 10.83 -8.21 19.35
C LEU A 273 11.64 -8.96 20.41
N ARG A 274 12.47 -9.94 20.00
CA ARG A 274 13.34 -10.70 20.91
C ARG A 274 14.33 -9.80 21.66
N ARG A 275 14.91 -8.82 20.98
CA ARG A 275 15.86 -7.87 21.57
C ARG A 275 15.20 -6.87 22.52
N LEU A 276 13.90 -6.65 22.37
CA LEU A 276 13.08 -5.84 23.26
C LEU A 276 12.41 -6.66 24.37
N HIS A 277 12.70 -7.97 24.45
CA HIS A 277 12.12 -8.90 25.42
C HIS A 277 10.59 -8.96 25.38
N LEU A 278 10.00 -8.79 24.19
CA LEU A 278 8.58 -9.03 23.97
C LEU A 278 8.33 -10.52 23.72
N ASP A 279 7.29 -11.05 24.37
CA ASP A 279 6.85 -12.43 24.21
C ASP A 279 6.13 -12.60 22.87
N ILE A 280 6.76 -13.32 21.94
CA ILE A 280 6.27 -13.46 20.57
C ILE A 280 5.02 -14.36 20.54
N ASP A 281 4.99 -15.42 21.34
CA ASP A 281 3.90 -16.39 21.34
C ASP A 281 2.62 -15.70 21.85
N THR A 282 2.75 -14.91 22.92
CA THR A 282 1.64 -14.11 23.47
C THR A 282 1.15 -13.05 22.48
N LEU A 283 2.06 -12.41 21.74
CA LEU A 283 1.68 -11.43 20.70
C LEU A 283 0.97 -12.10 19.52
N GLU A 284 1.47 -13.25 19.06
CA GLU A 284 0.86 -13.99 17.97
C GLU A 284 -0.56 -14.48 18.32
N GLU A 285 -0.77 -14.95 19.54
CA GLU A 285 -2.10 -15.31 20.03
C GLU A 285 -3.05 -14.10 19.96
N LYS A 286 -2.63 -12.93 20.45
CA LYS A 286 -3.43 -11.70 20.38
C LYS A 286 -3.73 -11.28 18.95
N PHE A 287 -2.73 -11.28 18.05
CA PHE A 287 -2.95 -10.91 16.66
C PHE A 287 -3.90 -11.86 15.95
N ARG A 288 -3.84 -13.16 16.27
CA ARG A 288 -4.79 -14.16 15.73
C ARG A 288 -6.19 -13.96 16.29
N GLU A 289 -6.34 -13.64 17.57
CA GLU A 289 -7.63 -13.29 18.16
C GLU A 289 -8.22 -12.05 17.49
N THR A 290 -7.45 -10.99 17.31
CA THR A 290 -7.87 -9.78 16.59
C THR A 290 -8.27 -10.11 15.16
N ALA A 291 -7.43 -10.84 14.41
CA ALA A 291 -7.74 -11.21 13.03
C ALA A 291 -8.98 -12.12 12.92
N LEU A 292 -9.18 -13.01 13.90
CA LEU A 292 -10.40 -13.83 13.99
C LEU A 292 -11.60 -12.97 14.30
N ASN A 293 -11.51 -12.02 15.22
CA ASN A 293 -12.60 -11.10 15.55
C ASN A 293 -12.91 -10.16 14.39
N GLU A 294 -11.93 -9.62 13.68
CA GLU A 294 -12.13 -8.82 12.48
C GLU A 294 -12.72 -9.65 11.35
N SER A 295 -12.27 -10.90 11.17
CA SER A 295 -12.86 -11.81 10.18
C SER A 295 -14.26 -12.23 10.60
N GLN A 296 -14.53 -12.35 11.90
CA GLN A 296 -15.84 -12.69 12.45
C GLN A 296 -16.78 -11.50 12.37
N GLU A 297 -16.37 -10.29 12.73
CA GLU A 297 -17.09 -9.05 12.51
C GLU A 297 -17.32 -8.85 11.04
N THR A 298 -16.29 -8.93 10.18
CA THR A 298 -16.47 -8.89 8.72
C THR A 298 -17.37 -10.02 8.25
N SER A 299 -17.35 -11.19 8.87
CA SER A 299 -18.21 -12.32 8.53
C SER A 299 -19.63 -12.20 9.07
N LEU A 300 -19.85 -11.56 10.21
CA LEU A 300 -21.11 -11.30 10.90
C LEU A 300 -21.79 -10.11 10.21
N ILE A 301 -21.03 -9.08 9.88
CA ILE A 301 -21.33 -8.07 8.87
C ILE A 301 -21.68 -8.80 7.55
N SER A 302 -20.88 -9.75 7.05
CA SER A 302 -21.18 -10.42 5.77
C SER A 302 -22.27 -11.50 5.78
N ASN A 303 -22.63 -12.05 6.95
CA ASN A 303 -23.59 -13.14 7.15
C ASN A 303 -24.86 -12.69 7.88
N GLN A 304 -24.88 -11.49 8.45
CA GLN A 304 -26.07 -10.85 9.05
C GLN A 304 -26.45 -9.50 8.42
N LEU A 305 -25.75 -9.00 7.40
CA LEU A 305 -26.27 -7.87 6.63
C LEU A 305 -27.25 -8.34 5.57
N GLU A 306 -28.54 -8.24 5.90
CA GLU A 306 -29.60 -7.94 4.93
C GLU A 306 -29.35 -6.55 4.31
N GLY A 307 -28.27 -6.41 3.53
CA GLY A 307 -28.01 -5.21 2.76
C GLY A 307 -28.98 -5.09 1.60
N HIS A 308 -29.42 -3.87 1.28
CA HIS A 308 -30.31 -3.64 0.15
C HIS A 308 -29.54 -3.78 -1.16
N VAL A 309 -29.93 -4.73 -2.00
CA VAL A 309 -29.38 -4.82 -3.35
C VAL A 309 -29.98 -3.71 -4.22
N VAL A 310 -29.13 -2.77 -4.65
CA VAL A 310 -29.49 -1.56 -5.40
C VAL A 310 -28.55 -1.38 -6.59
N GLN A 311 -28.88 -0.44 -7.48
CA GLN A 311 -28.05 -0.05 -8.61
C GLN A 311 -27.38 1.29 -8.33
N TYR A 312 -26.05 1.35 -8.40
CA TYR A 312 -25.30 2.60 -8.32
C TYR A 312 -25.13 3.20 -9.71
N TYR A 313 -25.54 4.46 -9.87
CA TYR A 313 -25.53 5.18 -11.15
C TYR A 313 -24.34 6.14 -11.31
N GLY A 314 -23.69 6.49 -10.20
CA GLY A 314 -22.55 7.39 -10.20
C GLY A 314 -22.65 8.48 -9.15
N SER A 315 -21.75 9.45 -9.24
CA SER A 315 -21.70 10.58 -8.34
C SER A 315 -21.36 11.87 -9.07
N ILE A 316 -21.69 13.01 -8.46
CA ILE A 316 -21.38 14.34 -8.96
C ILE A 316 -21.02 15.27 -7.81
N SER A 317 -20.03 16.14 -8.01
CA SER A 317 -19.68 17.16 -7.02
C SER A 317 -20.77 18.23 -6.97
N VAL A 318 -21.19 18.58 -5.75
CA VAL A 318 -22.20 19.62 -5.47
C VAL A 318 -21.59 20.90 -4.88
N GLY A 319 -20.26 20.95 -4.77
CA GLY A 319 -19.53 22.14 -4.32
C GLY A 319 -19.46 22.27 -2.80
N VAL A 320 -19.60 23.50 -2.29
CA VAL A 320 -19.34 23.86 -0.87
C VAL A 320 -20.53 23.65 0.07
N SER A 321 -21.71 23.29 -0.46
CA SER A 321 -22.92 23.10 0.33
C SER A 321 -23.46 21.68 0.17
N GLY A 322 -23.58 20.97 1.28
CA GLY A 322 -24.09 19.60 1.36
C GLY A 322 -25.61 19.47 1.52
N ASP A 323 -26.37 20.52 1.21
CA ASP A 323 -27.82 20.60 1.46
C ASP A 323 -28.65 19.67 0.54
N VAL A 324 -29.74 19.13 1.07
CA VAL A 324 -30.72 18.25 0.40
C VAL A 324 -31.29 18.87 -0.87
N THR A 325 -31.30 20.21 -0.97
CA THR A 325 -31.72 20.96 -2.15
C THR A 325 -30.93 20.60 -3.42
N HIS A 326 -29.70 20.09 -3.29
CA HIS A 326 -28.86 19.67 -4.42
C HIS A 326 -29.21 18.27 -4.95
N ILE A 327 -29.91 17.44 -4.18
CA ILE A 327 -30.18 16.04 -4.55
C ILE A 327 -30.96 15.93 -5.86
N GLU A 328 -32.00 16.75 -6.02
CA GLU A 328 -32.85 16.68 -7.21
C GLU A 328 -32.07 16.97 -8.49
N HIS A 329 -31.23 18.00 -8.47
CA HIS A 329 -30.36 18.37 -9.58
C HIS A 329 -29.29 17.31 -9.83
N ALA A 330 -28.64 16.82 -8.77
CA ALA A 330 -27.59 15.81 -8.87
C ALA A 330 -28.08 14.50 -9.49
N VAL A 331 -29.28 14.03 -9.09
CA VAL A 331 -29.90 12.84 -9.70
C VAL A 331 -30.15 13.06 -11.19
N SER A 332 -30.72 14.20 -11.59
CA SER A 332 -30.89 14.52 -13.01
C SER A 332 -29.57 14.55 -13.77
N ALA A 333 -28.54 15.18 -13.20
CA ALA A 333 -27.24 15.30 -13.83
C ALA A 333 -26.56 13.94 -14.01
N VAL A 334 -26.57 13.07 -13.00
CA VAL A 334 -25.99 11.72 -13.09
C VAL A 334 -26.74 10.87 -14.11
N LEU A 335 -28.07 10.92 -14.13
CA LEU A 335 -28.87 10.17 -15.11
C LEU A 335 -28.62 10.66 -16.55
N SER A 336 -28.36 11.95 -16.75
CA SER A 336 -28.05 12.51 -18.07
C SER A 336 -26.69 12.04 -18.64
N GLN A 337 -25.78 11.57 -17.80
CA GLN A 337 -24.48 11.03 -18.24
C GLN A 337 -24.59 9.64 -18.89
N ASN A 338 -25.76 8.99 -18.78
CA ASN A 338 -26.08 7.71 -19.43
C ASN A 338 -25.03 6.61 -19.23
N ARG A 339 -24.45 6.53 -18.02
CA ARG A 339 -23.49 5.49 -17.62
C ARG A 339 -24.22 4.18 -17.33
N GLU A 340 -23.55 3.05 -17.58
CA GLU A 340 -24.09 1.75 -17.18
C GLU A 340 -24.09 1.62 -15.64
N PRO A 341 -25.26 1.31 -15.03
CA PRO A 341 -25.35 1.20 -13.59
C PRO A 341 -24.71 -0.10 -13.07
N VAL A 342 -24.08 -0.01 -11.91
CA VAL A 342 -23.40 -1.14 -11.27
C VAL A 342 -24.25 -1.69 -10.14
N THR A 343 -24.47 -3.01 -10.10
CA THR A 343 -25.24 -3.63 -9.02
C THR A 343 -24.39 -3.77 -7.76
N VAL A 344 -24.86 -3.18 -6.67
CA VAL A 344 -24.19 -3.16 -5.37
C VAL A 344 -25.11 -3.67 -4.26
N THR A 345 -24.50 -4.18 -3.20
CA THR A 345 -25.16 -4.39 -1.91
C THR A 345 -24.88 -3.15 -1.06
N LEU A 346 -25.91 -2.37 -0.79
CA LEU A 346 -25.85 -1.20 0.08
C LEU A 346 -26.13 -1.62 1.53
N VAL A 347 -25.20 -1.26 2.40
CA VAL A 347 -25.18 -1.59 3.82
C VAL A 347 -25.27 -0.28 4.59
N THR A 348 -26.31 -0.13 5.38
CA THR A 348 -26.48 0.97 6.34
C THR A 348 -26.20 0.44 7.73
N GLY A 349 -24.97 0.62 8.21
CA GLY A 349 -24.54 0.16 9.53
C GLY A 349 -24.86 1.18 10.64
N GLU A 350 -24.30 0.96 11.83
CA GLU A 350 -24.49 1.89 12.95
C GLU A 350 -23.67 3.18 12.79
N ILE A 351 -22.47 3.05 12.22
CA ILE A 351 -21.47 4.14 12.10
C ILE A 351 -21.41 4.77 10.71
N GLY A 352 -22.07 4.19 9.70
CA GLY A 352 -22.03 4.74 8.34
C GLY A 352 -22.67 3.86 7.28
N VAL A 353 -22.32 4.16 6.03
CA VAL A 353 -22.88 3.55 4.82
C VAL A 353 -21.76 2.97 3.98
N GLN A 354 -21.94 1.73 3.53
CA GLN A 354 -21.02 1.04 2.64
C GLN A 354 -21.77 0.50 1.43
N ALA A 355 -21.15 0.56 0.25
CA ALA A 355 -21.66 -0.14 -0.93
C ALA A 355 -20.61 -1.08 -1.47
N LEU A 356 -20.97 -2.36 -1.62
CA LEU A 356 -20.09 -3.41 -2.09
C LEU A 356 -20.56 -3.92 -3.46
N LEU A 357 -19.64 -4.14 -4.39
CA LEU A 357 -19.95 -4.76 -5.68
C LEU A 357 -20.56 -6.14 -5.47
N LYS A 358 -21.71 -6.41 -6.10
CA LYS A 358 -22.38 -7.71 -5.95
C LYS A 358 -21.56 -8.87 -6.51
N SER A 359 -20.74 -8.63 -7.53
CA SER A 359 -19.98 -9.66 -8.25
C SER A 359 -18.84 -10.27 -7.44
N ASN A 360 -18.07 -9.45 -6.74
CA ASN A 360 -16.84 -9.86 -6.04
C ASN A 360 -16.74 -9.33 -4.60
N ARG A 361 -17.81 -8.68 -4.10
CA ARG A 361 -17.85 -8.03 -2.77
C ARG A 361 -16.75 -6.99 -2.53
N LYS A 362 -16.11 -6.47 -3.58
CA LYS A 362 -15.16 -5.35 -3.44
C LYS A 362 -15.91 -4.10 -3.02
N MET A 363 -15.39 -3.40 -2.02
CA MET A 363 -15.94 -2.13 -1.54
C MET A 363 -15.85 -1.07 -2.65
N LEU A 364 -16.99 -0.49 -3.00
CA LEU A 364 -17.11 0.59 -3.98
C LEU A 364 -16.99 1.97 -3.31
N LEU A 365 -17.62 2.11 -2.14
CA LEU A 365 -17.62 3.33 -1.33
C LEU A 365 -17.92 2.99 0.14
N SER A 366 -17.45 3.85 1.03
CA SER A 366 -17.67 3.78 2.48
C SER A 366 -17.61 5.18 3.05
N HIS A 367 -18.68 5.64 3.70
CA HIS A 367 -18.71 6.94 4.39
C HIS A 367 -19.30 6.80 5.78
N SER A 368 -18.71 7.50 6.75
CA SER A 368 -19.26 7.67 8.10
C SER A 368 -20.48 8.59 8.08
N TYR A 369 -21.42 8.40 9.02
CA TYR A 369 -22.53 9.35 9.17
C TYR A 369 -22.07 10.78 9.53
N THR A 370 -20.85 10.95 10.06
CA THR A 370 -20.25 12.28 10.29
C THR A 370 -19.82 12.99 9.01
N GLU A 371 -19.66 12.24 7.91
CA GLU A 371 -19.26 12.75 6.58
C GLU A 371 -20.47 12.97 5.68
N ILE A 372 -21.59 12.29 5.95
CA ILE A 372 -22.82 12.44 5.18
C ILE A 372 -23.59 13.67 5.68
N SER A 373 -23.92 14.60 4.78
CA SER A 373 -24.56 15.87 5.12
C SER A 373 -26.08 15.85 4.91
N SER A 374 -26.56 15.08 3.95
CA SER A 374 -27.98 14.95 3.64
C SER A 374 -28.28 13.68 2.86
N CYS A 375 -29.52 13.20 2.94
CA CYS A 375 -30.04 12.14 2.08
C CYS A 375 -31.46 12.46 1.63
N GLY A 376 -31.88 11.93 0.48
CA GLY A 376 -33.20 12.19 -0.06
C GLY A 376 -33.45 11.50 -1.40
N ARG A 377 -34.61 11.82 -1.98
CA ARG A 377 -35.03 11.36 -3.29
C ARG A 377 -35.89 12.41 -3.98
N ARG A 378 -36.05 12.26 -5.29
CA ARG A 378 -36.97 13.10 -6.07
C ARG A 378 -38.41 12.64 -5.92
N ASN A 379 -39.36 13.57 -6.06
CA ASN A 379 -40.79 13.28 -5.95
C ASN A 379 -41.37 12.59 -7.21
N ASP A 380 -40.75 12.78 -8.37
CA ASP A 380 -41.14 12.18 -9.65
C ASP A 380 -40.47 10.82 -9.92
N LEU A 381 -39.34 10.55 -9.26
CA LEU A 381 -38.53 9.34 -9.42
C LEU A 381 -38.27 8.67 -8.06
N LEU A 382 -39.33 8.15 -7.45
CA LEU A 382 -39.31 7.66 -6.07
C LEU A 382 -38.40 6.44 -5.82
N GLU A 383 -38.03 5.70 -6.88
CA GLU A 383 -37.07 4.60 -6.81
C GLU A 383 -35.62 5.06 -6.71
N TYR A 384 -35.33 6.30 -7.12
CA TYR A 384 -33.99 6.87 -7.10
C TYR A 384 -33.79 7.64 -5.81
N PHE A 385 -32.73 7.30 -5.10
CA PHE A 385 -32.34 7.99 -3.88
C PHE A 385 -30.87 8.35 -3.95
N ALA A 386 -30.49 9.35 -3.18
CA ALA A 386 -29.12 9.79 -3.09
C ALA A 386 -28.80 10.27 -1.68
N TYR A 387 -27.52 10.30 -1.38
CA TYR A 387 -27.01 11.03 -0.23
C TYR A 387 -25.79 11.84 -0.65
N ILE A 388 -25.54 12.91 0.10
CA ILE A 388 -24.41 13.81 -0.10
C ILE A 388 -23.42 13.56 1.02
N ALA A 389 -22.14 13.38 0.67
CA ALA A 389 -21.06 13.23 1.62
C ALA A 389 -19.93 14.22 1.33
N GLY A 390 -19.29 14.72 2.38
CA GLY A 390 -18.08 15.51 2.33
C GLY A 390 -16.86 14.64 2.03
N ASP A 391 -15.77 15.29 1.61
CA ASP A 391 -14.44 14.68 1.56
C ASP A 391 -13.89 14.36 2.96
N THR A 392 -14.41 15.04 3.98
CA THR A 392 -14.13 14.86 5.40
C THR A 392 -15.43 15.02 6.20
N SER A 393 -15.36 15.12 7.54
CA SER A 393 -16.53 15.42 8.37
C SER A 393 -17.25 16.68 7.89
N CYS A 394 -18.59 16.67 7.92
CA CYS A 394 -19.45 17.77 7.47
C CYS A 394 -19.18 19.12 8.15
N THR A 395 -18.56 19.11 9.33
CA THR A 395 -18.17 20.34 10.05
C THR A 395 -16.95 21.04 9.46
N ILE A 396 -16.12 20.30 8.72
CA ILE A 396 -14.84 20.74 8.16
C ILE A 396 -14.90 20.81 6.63
N SER A 397 -15.64 19.88 6.01
CA SER A 397 -15.71 19.70 4.56
C SER A 397 -16.13 20.97 3.82
N LEU A 398 -15.37 21.31 2.78
CA LEU A 398 -15.67 22.34 1.80
C LEU A 398 -16.04 21.74 0.43
N HIS A 399 -16.03 20.41 0.31
CA HIS A 399 -16.26 19.71 -0.95
C HIS A 399 -17.21 18.54 -0.72
N PHE A 400 -18.42 18.69 -1.24
CA PHE A 400 -19.47 17.71 -1.14
C PHE A 400 -19.71 17.01 -2.47
N THR A 401 -19.99 15.71 -2.40
CA THR A 401 -20.29 14.84 -3.54
C THR A 401 -21.60 14.12 -3.28
N CYS A 402 -22.49 14.15 -4.26
CA CYS A 402 -23.77 13.45 -4.23
C CYS A 402 -23.65 12.09 -4.93
N TYR A 403 -24.04 11.01 -4.25
CA TYR A 403 -23.97 9.63 -4.73
C TYR A 403 -25.37 9.11 -5.02
N VAL A 404 -25.61 8.67 -6.25
CA VAL A 404 -26.94 8.35 -6.77
C VAL A 404 -27.14 6.86 -6.95
N PHE A 405 -28.24 6.36 -6.41
CA PHE A 405 -28.63 4.96 -6.43
C PHE A 405 -30.08 4.80 -6.89
N ARG A 406 -30.42 3.57 -7.30
CA ARG A 406 -31.77 3.14 -7.61
C ARG A 406 -32.10 1.87 -6.86
N ALA A 407 -33.18 1.91 -6.09
CA ALA A 407 -33.76 0.75 -5.44
C ALA A 407 -34.61 -0.08 -6.42
N ARG A 408 -34.91 -1.33 -6.07
CA ARG A 408 -35.81 -2.20 -6.85
C ARG A 408 -37.26 -1.79 -6.76
N THR A 409 -37.66 -1.19 -5.63
CA THR A 409 -39.02 -0.73 -5.37
C THR A 409 -39.01 0.62 -4.64
N VAL A 410 -40.13 1.33 -4.71
CA VAL A 410 -40.34 2.62 -4.02
C VAL A 410 -40.29 2.45 -2.49
N GLU A 411 -40.76 1.31 -2.00
CA GLU A 411 -40.75 0.93 -0.58
C GLU A 411 -39.32 0.73 -0.10
N GLN A 412 -38.49 0.01 -0.87
CA GLN A 412 -37.09 -0.22 -0.53
C GLN A 412 -36.31 1.11 -0.50
N SER A 413 -36.55 2.00 -1.47
CA SER A 413 -35.97 3.36 -1.47
C SER A 413 -36.36 4.15 -0.22
N LYS A 414 -37.63 4.06 0.20
CA LYS A 414 -38.13 4.74 1.41
C LYS A 414 -37.48 4.18 2.68
N GLU A 415 -37.39 2.86 2.79
CA GLU A 415 -36.76 2.17 3.93
C GLU A 415 -35.30 2.58 4.08
N ILE A 416 -34.51 2.53 3.00
CA ILE A 416 -33.11 2.96 2.99
C ILE A 416 -32.98 4.40 3.49
N LEU A 417 -33.80 5.33 2.98
CA LEU A 417 -33.75 6.73 3.39
C LEU A 417 -34.12 6.94 4.86
N LEU A 418 -35.05 6.16 5.41
CA LEU A 418 -35.37 6.21 6.84
C LEU A 418 -34.20 5.72 7.68
N THR A 419 -33.55 4.62 7.29
CA THR A 419 -32.38 4.10 8.00
C THR A 419 -31.19 5.06 7.95
N LEU A 420 -30.98 5.73 6.81
CA LEU A 420 -29.99 6.80 6.68
C LEU A 420 -30.33 7.99 7.58
N ALA A 421 -31.60 8.40 7.61
CA ALA A 421 -32.07 9.50 8.46
C ALA A 421 -31.88 9.20 9.95
N ASP A 422 -32.21 7.98 10.39
CA ASP A 422 -31.99 7.53 11.76
C ASP A 422 -30.49 7.49 12.11
N GLY A 423 -29.63 7.12 11.15
CA GLY A 423 -28.18 7.18 11.29
C GLY A 423 -27.64 8.58 11.59
N PHE A 424 -28.16 9.61 10.92
CA PHE A 424 -27.86 11.01 11.27
C PHE A 424 -28.28 11.33 12.70
N HIS A 425 -29.49 10.93 13.08
CA HIS A 425 -30.01 11.27 14.40
C HIS A 425 -29.20 10.65 15.52
N ARG A 426 -28.70 9.41 15.33
CA ARG A 426 -27.83 8.74 16.31
C ARG A 426 -26.48 9.42 16.47
N THR A 427 -25.91 9.93 15.39
CA THR A 427 -24.54 10.49 15.38
C THR A 427 -24.49 11.98 15.68
N HIS A 428 -25.61 12.71 15.59
CA HIS A 428 -25.66 14.15 15.96
C HIS A 428 -25.47 14.41 17.47
N TRP A 429 -25.68 13.40 18.32
CA TRP A 429 -25.49 13.48 19.78
C TRP A 429 -24.18 12.86 20.27
N ALA A 430 -23.37 12.30 19.37
CA ALA A 430 -22.13 11.59 19.69
C ALA A 430 -20.87 12.43 19.48
N VAL A 431 -21.00 13.73 19.21
CA VAL A 431 -19.90 14.70 19.00
C VAL A 431 -19.77 15.62 20.20
#